data_AF-A0A2J7ZMS3-F1
#
_entry.id   AF-A0A2J7ZMS3-F1
#
_cell.length_a   1.000
_cell.length_b   1.000
_cell.length_c   1.000
_cell.angle_alpha   90.00
_cell.angle_beta   90.00
_cell.angle_gamma   90.00
#
_symmetry.space_group_name_H-M   'P 1'
#
loop_
_entity.id
_entity.type
_entity.pdbx_description
1 polymer ?
#
loop_
_entity_poly.entity_id
_entity_poly.type
_entity_poly.pdbx_seq_one_letter_code
_entity_poly.pdbx_strand_id
1 'polypeptide(L)'
;MWGYISELKADVERMRARQGLPREGPGSPSSNGVPPRLQASAASEEQGGPMAGAKEALDKLLIADFFLVLFILAWLAAGVAQSGLNGGSSPLLDAWYPLWPLLWQPALGVLMAGALVSGGIGWVAEQQAKRR
;
A
#
# COMPACT_ATOMS: atom_id res chain seq x y z
N MET A 1 22.35 -26.58 -19.78
CA MET A 1 21.10 -25.87 -19.41
C MET A 1 19.86 -26.78 -19.37
N TRP A 2 19.81 -27.91 -20.09
CA TRP A 2 18.67 -28.87 -20.06
C TRP A 2 18.66 -29.86 -18.87
N GLY A 3 19.79 -30.11 -18.19
CA GLY A 3 19.87 -31.08 -17.07
C GLY A 3 19.35 -30.59 -15.71
N TYR A 4 19.23 -29.27 -15.50
CA TYR A 4 18.76 -28.72 -14.23
C TYR A 4 17.26 -28.97 -13.99
N ILE A 5 16.49 -29.03 -15.08
CA ILE A 5 15.04 -29.19 -15.05
C ILE A 5 14.65 -30.64 -14.70
N SER A 6 15.47 -31.63 -15.08
CA SER A 6 15.27 -33.05 -14.72
C SER A 6 15.56 -33.32 -13.24
N GLU A 7 16.62 -32.70 -12.69
CA GLU A 7 16.96 -32.78 -11.26
C GLU A 7 15.82 -32.20 -10.40
N LEU A 8 15.29 -31.03 -10.79
CA LEU A 8 14.17 -30.39 -10.09
C LEU A 8 12.90 -31.25 -10.07
N LYS A 9 12.56 -31.91 -11.17
CA LYS A 9 11.39 -32.80 -11.22
C LYS A 9 11.57 -34.03 -10.35
N ALA A 10 12.76 -34.66 -10.38
CA ALA A 10 13.08 -35.81 -9.54
C ALA A 10 13.03 -35.45 -8.05
N ASP A 11 13.46 -34.25 -7.67
CA ASP A 11 13.48 -33.81 -6.28
C ASP A 11 12.07 -33.44 -5.75
N VAL A 12 11.24 -32.82 -6.59
CA VAL A 12 9.81 -32.58 -6.29
C VAL A 12 9.05 -33.89 -6.05
N GLU A 13 9.36 -34.93 -6.81
CA GLU A 13 8.70 -36.24 -6.69
C GLU A 13 9.14 -36.99 -5.43
N ARG A 14 10.42 -36.90 -5.04
CA ARG A 14 10.91 -37.39 -3.73
C ARG A 14 10.23 -36.68 -2.56
N MET A 15 10.03 -35.38 -2.67
CA MET A 15 9.33 -34.60 -1.64
C MET A 15 7.85 -34.99 -1.53
N ARG A 16 7.18 -35.22 -2.67
CA ARG A 16 5.80 -35.71 -2.70
C ARG A 16 5.66 -37.11 -2.10
N ALA A 17 6.59 -38.02 -2.40
CA ALA A 17 6.64 -39.36 -1.82
C ALA A 17 6.89 -39.32 -0.29
N ARG A 18 7.64 -38.32 0.20
CA ARG A 18 7.87 -38.07 1.63
C ARG A 18 6.68 -37.44 2.36
N GLN A 19 5.77 -36.81 1.64
CA GLN A 19 4.58 -36.14 2.19
C GLN A 19 3.34 -37.04 2.24
N GLY A 20 3.30 -38.11 1.43
CA GLY A 20 2.16 -39.02 1.33
C GLY A 20 2.08 -40.13 2.38
N LEU A 21 2.99 -40.18 3.36
CA LEU A 21 2.95 -41.18 4.44
C LEU A 21 2.66 -40.49 5.78
N PRO A 22 1.58 -40.84 6.50
CA PRO A 22 1.45 -40.46 7.90
C PRO A 22 2.64 -41.04 8.67
N ARG A 23 3.48 -40.15 9.22
CA ARG A 23 4.57 -40.53 10.09
C ARG A 23 4.01 -40.98 11.43
N GLU A 24 3.66 -42.26 11.55
CA GLU A 24 3.70 -42.93 12.85
C GLU A 24 5.07 -43.59 13.03
N GLY A 25 6.05 -42.75 13.39
CA GLY A 25 7.28 -43.21 14.03
C GLY A 25 7.14 -42.98 15.54
N PRO A 26 7.42 -43.99 16.39
CA PRO A 26 7.30 -43.82 17.83
C PRO A 26 8.48 -42.99 18.32
N GLY A 27 8.26 -41.68 18.47
CA GLY A 27 9.24 -40.78 19.08
C GLY A 27 9.37 -39.46 18.35
N SER A 28 8.50 -38.51 18.68
CA SER A 28 8.86 -37.08 18.67
C SER A 28 7.98 -36.36 19.69
N PRO A 29 8.58 -35.69 20.70
CA PRO A 29 7.84 -34.95 21.70
C PRO A 29 7.26 -33.69 21.06
N SER A 30 5.94 -33.53 21.20
CA SER A 30 5.21 -32.26 21.32
C SER A 30 5.89 -31.04 20.69
N SER A 31 5.73 -30.82 19.38
CA SER A 31 6.03 -29.52 18.78
C SER A 31 4.78 -28.64 18.82
N ASN A 32 4.72 -27.80 19.85
CA ASN A 32 4.04 -26.51 19.87
C ASN A 32 2.67 -26.44 19.17
N GLY A 33 1.65 -26.92 19.88
CA GLY A 33 0.30 -26.41 19.69
C GLY A 33 0.23 -24.96 20.16
N VAL A 34 0.65 -24.02 19.32
CA VAL A 34 0.24 -22.63 19.48
C VAL A 34 -1.23 -22.57 19.07
N PRO A 35 -2.17 -22.25 19.97
CA PRO A 35 -3.58 -22.20 19.59
C PRO A 35 -3.78 -21.13 18.50
N PRO A 36 -4.69 -21.33 17.53
CA PRO A 36 -4.97 -20.37 16.46
C PRO A 36 -5.40 -19.00 16.96
N ARG A 37 -5.83 -18.91 18.23
CA ARG A 37 -6.13 -17.65 18.93
C ARG A 37 -4.89 -16.78 19.17
N LEU A 38 -3.72 -17.37 19.41
CA LEU A 38 -2.47 -16.62 19.59
C LEU A 38 -1.87 -16.14 18.26
N GLN A 39 -2.16 -16.84 17.16
CA GLN A 39 -1.70 -16.46 15.81
C GLN A 39 -2.56 -15.33 15.19
N ALA A 40 -3.88 -15.33 15.44
CA ALA A 40 -4.75 -14.21 15.06
C ALA A 40 -4.42 -12.91 15.81
N SER A 41 -3.91 -13.02 17.05
CA SER A 41 -3.39 -11.88 17.82
C SER A 41 -2.05 -11.38 17.28
N ALA A 42 -1.14 -12.27 16.86
CA ALA A 42 0.16 -11.87 16.30
C ALA A 42 0.03 -11.14 14.94
N ALA A 43 -0.98 -11.47 14.13
CA ALA A 43 -1.28 -10.72 12.90
C ALA A 43 -1.89 -9.33 13.16
N SER A 44 -2.34 -9.08 14.39
CA SER A 44 -2.91 -7.80 14.83
C SER A 44 -1.86 -6.93 15.56
N GLU A 45 -0.71 -7.49 15.94
CA GLU A 45 0.33 -6.77 16.70
C GLU A 45 1.31 -5.96 15.82
N GLU A 46 1.41 -6.25 14.51
CA GLU A 46 2.17 -5.40 13.59
C GLU A 46 1.43 -4.11 13.16
N GLN A 47 0.17 -3.93 13.57
CA GLN A 47 -0.60 -2.70 13.32
C GLN A 47 -0.27 -1.55 14.29
N GLY A 48 0.67 -1.73 15.22
CA GLY A 48 1.12 -0.69 16.16
C GLY A 48 2.41 0.05 15.78
N GLY A 49 2.96 -0.17 14.59
CA GLY A 49 4.20 0.48 14.15
C GLY A 49 3.97 1.89 13.56
N PRO A 50 5.02 2.73 13.43
CA PRO A 50 4.94 4.09 12.84
C PRO A 50 4.31 4.15 11.44
N MET A 51 4.20 3.01 10.74
CA MET A 51 3.45 2.87 9.48
C MET A 51 1.93 2.91 9.64
N ALA A 52 1.36 2.51 10.78
CA ALA A 52 -0.08 2.58 11.02
C ALA A 52 -0.53 4.04 11.14
N GLY A 53 0.20 4.85 11.90
CA GLY A 53 -0.04 6.31 11.97
C GLY A 53 0.14 7.00 10.62
N ALA A 54 1.12 6.57 9.81
CA ALA A 54 1.31 7.09 8.46
C ALA A 54 0.15 6.71 7.52
N LYS A 55 -0.32 5.46 7.56
CA LYS A 55 -1.50 5.02 6.80
C LYS A 55 -2.74 5.81 7.20
N GLU A 56 -2.97 6.02 8.49
CA GLU A 56 -4.11 6.79 9.00
C GLU A 56 -4.05 8.26 8.55
N ALA A 57 -2.87 8.86 8.55
CA ALA A 57 -2.64 10.23 8.09
C ALA A 57 -2.83 10.35 6.57
N LEU A 58 -2.37 9.36 5.81
CA LEU A 58 -2.63 9.23 4.37
C LEU A 58 -4.13 9.15 4.08
N ASP A 59 -4.86 8.25 4.76
CA ASP A 59 -6.31 8.09 4.57
C ASP A 59 -7.07 9.39 4.88
N LYS A 60 -6.71 10.07 5.98
CA LYS A 60 -7.28 11.38 6.33
C LYS A 60 -6.94 12.46 5.31
N LEU A 61 -5.73 12.45 4.75
CA LEU A 61 -5.33 13.41 3.75
C LEU A 61 -6.04 13.16 2.42
N LEU A 62 -6.17 11.90 2.00
CA LEU A 62 -6.92 11.51 0.81
C LEU A 62 -8.41 11.87 0.95
N ILE A 63 -9.03 11.60 2.10
CA ILE A 63 -10.44 11.94 2.31
C ILE A 63 -10.62 13.47 2.30
N ALA A 64 -9.71 14.21 2.93
CA ALA A 64 -9.74 15.67 2.95
C ALA A 64 -9.56 16.25 1.54
N ASP A 65 -8.61 15.73 0.75
CA ASP A 65 -8.37 16.12 -0.64
C ASP A 65 -9.61 15.87 -1.50
N PHE A 66 -10.25 14.71 -1.36
CA PHE A 66 -11.47 14.38 -2.10
C PHE A 66 -12.63 15.35 -1.82
N PHE A 67 -12.92 15.65 -0.55
CA PHE A 67 -13.96 16.63 -0.20
C PHE A 67 -13.61 18.04 -0.67
N LEU A 68 -12.34 18.41 -0.55
CA LEU A 68 -11.84 19.70 -1.04
C LEU A 68 -12.07 19.80 -2.56
N VAL A 69 -11.71 18.78 -3.35
CA VAL A 69 -11.95 18.71 -4.80
C VAL A 69 -13.43 18.85 -5.13
N LEU A 70 -14.33 18.16 -4.42
CA LEU A 70 -15.77 18.30 -4.66
C LEU A 70 -16.28 19.71 -4.39
N PHE A 71 -15.85 20.33 -3.29
CA PHE A 71 -16.20 21.70 -2.95
C PHE A 71 -15.72 22.69 -4.02
N ILE A 72 -14.48 22.51 -4.46
CA ILE A 72 -13.84 23.30 -5.50
C ILE A 72 -14.57 23.07 -6.84
N LEU A 73 -14.94 21.86 -7.21
CA LEU A 73 -15.73 21.60 -8.41
C LEU A 73 -17.09 22.32 -8.39
N ALA A 74 -17.79 22.30 -7.26
CA ALA A 74 -19.04 23.03 -7.09
C ALA A 74 -18.83 24.55 -7.20
N TRP A 75 -17.74 25.07 -6.61
CA TRP A 75 -17.36 26.47 -6.72
C TRP A 75 -17.01 26.88 -8.15
N LEU A 76 -16.29 26.05 -8.89
CA LEU A 76 -15.99 26.26 -10.31
C LEU A 76 -17.27 26.32 -11.13
N ALA A 77 -18.20 25.37 -10.91
CA ALA A 77 -19.48 25.36 -11.58
C ALA A 77 -20.27 26.66 -11.32
N ALA A 78 -20.29 27.13 -10.07
CA ALA A 78 -20.88 28.43 -9.71
C ALA A 78 -20.16 29.62 -10.38
N GLY A 79 -18.82 29.61 -10.40
CA GLY A 79 -18.00 30.65 -11.01
C GLY A 79 -18.18 30.73 -12.53
N VAL A 80 -18.29 29.59 -13.21
CA VAL A 80 -18.57 29.48 -14.65
C VAL A 80 -20.00 29.93 -14.96
N ALA A 81 -20.99 29.49 -14.17
CA ALA A 81 -22.37 29.92 -14.32
C ALA A 81 -22.49 31.45 -14.17
N GLN A 82 -21.78 32.04 -13.21
CA GLN A 82 -21.74 33.48 -12.98
C GLN A 82 -20.98 34.23 -14.09
N SER A 83 -19.88 33.67 -14.60
CA SER A 83 -19.09 34.26 -15.70
C SER A 83 -19.90 34.35 -17.00
N GLY A 84 -20.70 33.33 -17.29
CA GLY A 84 -21.60 33.31 -18.44
C GLY A 84 -22.73 34.34 -18.38
N LEU A 85 -23.15 34.74 -17.17
CA LEU A 85 -24.20 35.75 -16.96
C LEU A 85 -23.66 37.19 -16.99
N ASN A 86 -22.41 37.41 -16.56
CA ASN A 86 -21.84 38.75 -16.34
C ASN A 86 -20.81 39.20 -17.41
N GLY A 87 -20.70 38.48 -18.54
CA GLY A 87 -19.86 38.93 -19.66
C GLY A 87 -18.34 38.76 -19.46
N GLY A 88 -17.92 37.74 -18.71
CA GLY A 88 -16.52 37.30 -18.67
C GLY A 88 -15.68 37.75 -17.48
N SER A 89 -16.21 38.58 -16.58
CA SER A 89 -15.52 38.98 -15.34
C SER A 89 -16.14 38.24 -14.14
N SER A 90 -15.50 37.17 -13.67
CA SER A 90 -15.98 36.43 -12.49
C SER A 90 -14.86 36.33 -11.45
N PRO A 91 -14.94 37.09 -10.34
CA PRO A 91 -13.98 37.00 -9.24
C PRO A 91 -13.84 35.59 -8.67
N LEU A 92 -14.86 34.75 -8.83
CA LEU A 92 -14.84 33.34 -8.46
C LEU A 92 -13.85 32.52 -9.31
N LEU A 93 -13.73 32.84 -10.61
CA LEU A 93 -12.74 32.20 -11.50
C LEU A 93 -11.34 32.72 -11.25
N ASP A 94 -11.17 34.01 -10.94
CA ASP A 94 -9.84 34.53 -10.57
C ASP A 94 -9.35 33.95 -9.24
N ALA A 95 -10.25 33.71 -8.28
CA ALA A 95 -9.92 32.99 -7.05
C ALA A 95 -9.61 31.51 -7.33
N TRP A 96 -10.19 30.88 -8.35
CA TRP A 96 -9.97 29.48 -8.69
C TRP A 96 -8.54 29.16 -9.12
N TYR A 97 -7.93 30.01 -9.94
CA TYR A 97 -6.59 29.78 -10.49
C TYR A 97 -5.50 29.50 -9.44
N PRO A 98 -5.36 30.28 -8.35
CA PRO A 98 -4.37 30.00 -7.31
C PRO A 98 -4.72 28.82 -6.40
N LEU A 99 -5.98 28.36 -6.35
CA LEU A 99 -6.37 27.14 -5.63
C LEU A 99 -5.87 25.87 -6.33
N TRP A 100 -5.61 25.93 -7.64
CA TRP A 100 -5.10 24.82 -8.42
C TRP A 100 -3.77 24.26 -7.89
N PRO A 101 -2.68 25.05 -7.76
CA PRO A 101 -1.44 24.54 -7.17
C PRO A 101 -1.65 24.02 -5.74
N LEU A 102 -2.58 24.58 -4.97
CA LEU A 102 -2.90 24.14 -3.61
C LEU A 102 -3.58 22.75 -3.57
N LEU A 103 -4.24 22.33 -4.65
CA LEU A 103 -4.75 20.96 -4.82
C LEU A 103 -3.67 19.99 -5.29
N TRP A 104 -2.95 20.38 -6.34
CA TRP A 104 -2.01 19.47 -6.98
C TRP A 104 -0.71 19.31 -6.20
N GLN A 105 -0.28 20.31 -5.42
CA GLN A 105 0.95 20.22 -4.64
C GLN A 105 0.87 19.20 -3.49
N PRO A 106 -0.17 19.18 -2.64
CA PRO A 106 -0.33 18.13 -1.64
C PRO A 106 -0.46 16.73 -2.28
N ALA A 107 -1.27 16.59 -3.35
CA ALA A 107 -1.45 15.33 -4.05
C ALA A 107 -0.13 14.77 -4.64
N LEU A 108 0.67 15.63 -5.30
CA LEU A 108 1.99 15.27 -5.79
C LEU A 108 2.98 14.95 -4.67
N GLY A 109 2.92 15.69 -3.56
CA GLY A 109 3.75 15.44 -2.38
C GLY A 109 3.48 14.07 -1.77
N VAL A 110 2.22 13.67 -1.67
CA VAL A 110 1.80 12.34 -1.20
C VAL A 110 2.27 11.25 -2.14
N LEU A 111 2.08 11.43 -3.45
CA LEU A 111 2.52 10.47 -4.45
C LEU A 111 4.03 10.25 -4.40
N MET A 112 4.79 11.34 -4.33
CA MET A 112 6.25 11.30 -4.18
C MET A 112 6.65 10.65 -2.87
N ALA A 113 6.02 11.01 -1.74
CA ALA A 113 6.30 10.37 -0.46
C ALA A 113 6.01 8.85 -0.51
N GLY A 114 4.89 8.43 -1.12
CA GLY A 114 4.56 7.03 -1.34
C GLY A 114 5.59 6.31 -2.23
N ALA A 115 6.03 6.95 -3.31
CA ALA A 115 7.05 6.43 -4.20
C ALA A 115 8.42 6.32 -3.50
N LEU A 116 8.82 7.32 -2.71
CA LEU A 116 10.05 7.30 -1.92
C LEU A 116 10.02 6.20 -0.86
N VAL A 117 8.90 6.02 -0.16
CA VAL A 117 8.73 4.95 0.81
C VAL A 117 8.79 3.58 0.11
N SER A 118 8.09 3.42 -1.01
CA SER A 118 8.10 2.17 -1.78
C SER A 118 9.49 1.82 -2.34
N GLY A 119 10.18 2.79 -2.95
CA GLY A 119 11.51 2.60 -3.51
C GLY A 119 12.60 2.45 -2.44
N GLY A 120 12.50 3.21 -1.36
CA GLY A 120 13.44 3.17 -0.23
C GLY A 120 13.43 1.83 0.50
N ILE A 121 12.25 1.26 0.74
CA ILE A 121 12.11 -0.05 1.39
C ILE A 121 12.66 -1.17 0.49
N GLY A 122 12.41 -1.11 -0.82
CA GLY A 122 12.94 -2.07 -1.78
C GLY A 122 14.47 -2.08 -1.81
N TRP A 123 15.10 -0.89 -1.80
CA TRP A 123 16.57 -0.78 -1.80
C TRP A 123 17.21 -1.34 -0.53
N VAL A 124 16.60 -1.12 0.64
CA VAL A 124 17.12 -1.65 1.92
C VAL A 124 17.01 -3.17 1.97
N ALA A 125 15.90 -3.76 1.49
CA ALA A 125 15.72 -5.20 1.43
C ALA A 125 16.73 -5.89 0.49
N GLU A 126 16.98 -5.29 -0.67
CA GLU A 126 18.00 -5.75 -1.64
C GLU A 126 19.40 -5.75 -1.02
N GLN A 127 19.74 -4.70 -0.26
CA GLN A 127 21.04 -4.58 0.40
C GLN A 127 21.25 -5.60 1.53
N GLN A 128 20.18 -5.96 2.26
CA GLN A 128 20.26 -6.99 3.30
C GLN A 128 20.38 -8.40 2.70
N ALA A 129 19.66 -8.67 1.61
CA ALA A 129 19.76 -9.93 0.88
C ALA A 129 21.15 -10.14 0.27
N LYS A 130 21.84 -9.06 -0.11
CA LYS A 130 23.21 -9.12 -0.65
C LYS A 130 24.30 -9.25 0.42
N ARG A 131 23.98 -8.97 1.68
CA ARG A 131 24.92 -9.06 2.82
C ARG A 131 24.80 -10.36 3.62
N ARG A 132 23.79 -11.18 3.35
CA ARG A 132 23.64 -12.53 3.88
C ARG A 132 24.04 -13.56 2.83
#